data_AF-D8MB41-F1
#
_entry.id   AF-D8MB41-F1
#
_cell.length_a   1.000
_cell.length_b   1.000
_cell.length_c   1.000
_cell.angle_alpha   90.00
_cell.angle_beta   90.00
_cell.angle_gamma   90.00
#
_symmetry.space_group_name_H-M   'P 1'
#
loop_
_entity.id
_entity.type
_entity.pdbx_description
1 polymer ?
#
loop_
_entity_poly.entity_id
_entity_poly.type
_entity_poly.pdbx_seq_one_letter_code
_entity_poly.pdbx_strand_id
1 'polypeptide(L)'
;MTLYLTDHTTPEEIELAKKSGIVYACKYYPAGATTNSDNGVTDIHNVYSVLRKMAELGMPLCVHGEATDPSIDIFDREAAFVESVLKPLHADLPELKIIMEHITTKQGVEFVLNGGANVGGTITPQHLMYNRNQLLVGGLKPHFYCLPILKREEHRQALIQAIQSGCKRLFLGTDSAPHVRETKECKKACAGCFSEFLSLELYAEIFEANGCLDKLEAFAAENGADFYGLPRNEEFVELERKEWKVPESYEFGDSVVVPLKAGEMMRWKCVERE
;
A
#
# COMPACT_ATOMS: atom_id res chain seq x y z
N MET A 1 -7.36 -5.69 -12.76
CA MET A 1 -8.06 -4.42 -12.48
C MET A 1 -8.74 -4.49 -11.12
N THR A 2 -9.06 -3.34 -10.53
CA THR A 2 -9.86 -3.22 -9.31
C THR A 2 -11.07 -2.33 -9.55
N LEU A 3 -12.20 -2.62 -8.92
CA LEU A 3 -13.33 -1.68 -8.86
C LEU A 3 -13.16 -0.68 -7.72
N TYR A 4 -13.63 0.54 -7.91
CA TYR A 4 -13.77 1.51 -6.83
C TYR A 4 -15.10 1.24 -6.11
N LEU A 5 -15.06 0.94 -4.81
CA LEU A 5 -16.25 0.67 -4.01
C LEU A 5 -16.94 1.98 -3.61
N THR A 6 -18.25 2.06 -3.84
CA THR A 6 -19.09 3.22 -3.53
C THR A 6 -20.34 2.78 -2.76
N ASP A 7 -21.06 3.72 -2.16
CA ASP A 7 -22.38 3.47 -1.56
C ASP A 7 -23.44 2.97 -2.57
N HIS A 8 -23.18 3.14 -3.87
CA HIS A 8 -24.07 2.71 -4.95
C HIS A 8 -23.68 1.37 -5.58
N THR A 9 -22.53 0.80 -5.20
CA THR A 9 -22.11 -0.50 -5.71
C THR A 9 -23.11 -1.57 -5.27
N THR A 10 -23.52 -2.46 -6.17
CA THR A 10 -24.48 -3.52 -5.86
C THR A 10 -23.81 -4.91 -5.88
N PRO A 11 -24.40 -5.92 -5.21
CA PRO A 11 -23.94 -7.30 -5.29
C PRO A 11 -23.87 -7.83 -6.74
N GLU A 12 -24.80 -7.45 -7.60
CA GLU A 12 -24.84 -7.86 -9.00
C GLU A 12 -23.61 -7.35 -9.77
N GLU A 13 -23.14 -6.15 -9.47
CA GLU A 13 -21.94 -5.60 -10.07
C GLU A 13 -20.69 -6.41 -9.69
N ILE A 14 -20.62 -6.92 -8.45
CA ILE A 14 -19.54 -7.81 -8.01
C ILE A 14 -19.58 -9.14 -8.77
N GLU A 15 -20.77 -9.69 -9.01
CA GLU A 15 -20.93 -10.90 -9.81
C GLU A 15 -20.47 -10.69 -11.25
N LEU A 16 -20.87 -9.58 -11.88
CA LEU A 16 -20.47 -9.22 -13.24
C LEU A 16 -18.95 -9.03 -13.31
N ALA A 17 -18.38 -8.30 -12.35
CA ALA A 17 -16.96 -8.06 -12.25
C ALA A 17 -16.16 -9.36 -12.11
N LYS A 18 -16.58 -10.28 -11.24
CA LYS A 18 -15.94 -11.59 -11.09
C LYS A 18 -16.02 -12.41 -12.38
N LYS A 19 -17.20 -12.45 -13.01
CA LYS A 19 -17.44 -13.18 -14.28
C LYS A 19 -16.60 -12.63 -15.45
N SER A 20 -16.22 -11.35 -15.41
CA SER A 20 -15.39 -10.74 -16.45
C SER A 20 -13.99 -11.35 -16.57
N GLY A 21 -13.44 -11.91 -15.49
CA GLY A 21 -12.04 -12.35 -15.43
C GLY A 21 -11.00 -11.23 -15.45
N ILE A 22 -11.42 -9.95 -15.43
CA ILE A 22 -10.54 -8.78 -15.53
C ILE A 22 -10.41 -8.06 -14.16
N VAL A 23 -11.48 -8.07 -13.37
CA VAL A 23 -11.53 -7.47 -12.03
C VAL A 23 -11.17 -8.51 -10.97
N TYR A 24 -10.12 -8.23 -10.21
CA TYR A 24 -9.60 -9.14 -9.20
C TYR A 24 -9.96 -8.75 -7.77
N ALA A 25 -10.26 -7.47 -7.50
CA ALA A 25 -10.60 -6.97 -6.17
C ALA A 25 -11.45 -5.69 -6.23
N CYS A 26 -12.01 -5.28 -5.11
CA CYS A 26 -12.59 -3.95 -4.93
C CYS A 26 -11.73 -3.13 -3.97
N LYS A 27 -11.46 -1.87 -4.32
CA LYS A 27 -10.76 -0.91 -3.47
C LYS A 27 -11.78 -0.08 -2.69
N TYR A 28 -11.69 -0.16 -1.37
CA TYR A 28 -12.44 0.64 -0.42
C TYR A 28 -11.60 1.84 0.03
N TYR A 29 -12.15 3.02 -0.21
CA TYR A 29 -11.73 4.26 0.43
C TYR A 29 -12.87 4.75 1.33
N PRO A 30 -12.63 4.98 2.62
CA PRO A 30 -13.52 5.80 3.43
C PRO A 30 -13.66 7.18 2.79
N ALA A 31 -14.89 7.69 2.69
CA ALA A 31 -15.15 8.95 2.02
C ALA A 31 -14.31 10.09 2.64
N GLY A 32 -13.50 10.76 1.81
CA GLY A 32 -12.62 11.87 2.22
C GLY A 32 -11.28 11.48 2.88
N ALA A 33 -10.91 10.19 2.90
CA ALA A 33 -9.64 9.75 3.50
C ALA A 33 -8.40 10.22 2.72
N THR A 34 -8.45 10.26 1.39
CA THR A 34 -7.31 10.58 0.52
C THR A 34 -7.73 11.22 -0.82
N THR A 35 -6.77 11.47 -1.71
CA THR A 35 -6.98 12.04 -3.05
C THR A 35 -8.06 11.27 -3.82
N ASN A 36 -9.05 11.99 -4.38
CA ASN A 36 -10.18 11.44 -5.15
C ASN A 36 -11.10 10.45 -4.38
N SER A 37 -11.10 10.48 -3.05
CA SER A 37 -11.92 9.58 -2.23
C SER A 37 -13.32 10.12 -1.87
N ASP A 38 -13.72 11.29 -2.39
CA ASP A 38 -14.98 11.95 -2.02
C ASP A 38 -16.23 11.11 -2.39
N ASN A 39 -16.13 10.25 -3.41
CA ASN A 39 -17.17 9.31 -3.82
C ASN A 39 -17.04 7.93 -3.14
N GLY A 40 -16.19 7.83 -2.12
CA GLY A 40 -15.98 6.62 -1.32
C GLY A 40 -17.22 6.18 -0.55
N VAL A 41 -17.07 5.11 0.21
CA VAL A 41 -18.13 4.60 1.08
C VAL A 41 -18.21 5.48 2.33
N THR A 42 -19.40 5.98 2.65
CA THR A 42 -19.62 6.89 3.78
C THR A 42 -19.68 6.17 5.12
N ASP A 43 -20.33 4.99 5.13
CA ASP A 43 -20.35 4.05 6.25
C ASP A 43 -20.21 2.64 5.69
N ILE A 44 -19.26 1.86 6.22
CA ILE A 44 -19.03 0.49 5.76
C ILE A 44 -20.29 -0.37 5.82
N HIS A 45 -21.21 -0.11 6.76
CA HIS A 45 -22.47 -0.83 6.89
C HIS A 45 -23.36 -0.72 5.64
N ASN A 46 -23.27 0.38 4.90
CA ASN A 46 -24.07 0.60 3.68
C ASN A 46 -23.77 -0.44 2.60
N VAL A 47 -22.56 -0.98 2.59
CA VAL A 47 -22.08 -1.92 1.58
C VAL A 47 -22.00 -3.36 2.09
N TYR A 48 -22.54 -3.69 3.27
CA TYR A 48 -22.45 -5.06 3.81
C TYR A 48 -23.05 -6.13 2.89
N SER A 49 -24.10 -5.82 2.13
CA SER A 49 -24.65 -6.74 1.12
C SER A 49 -23.62 -7.04 0.02
N VAL A 50 -22.87 -6.03 -0.41
CA VAL A 50 -21.77 -6.14 -1.38
C VAL A 50 -20.61 -6.93 -0.78
N LEU A 51 -20.22 -6.64 0.46
CA LEU A 51 -19.12 -7.32 1.15
C LEU A 51 -19.41 -8.82 1.36
N ARG A 52 -20.67 -9.17 1.70
CA ARG A 52 -21.10 -10.58 1.75
C ARG A 52 -20.95 -11.25 0.39
N LYS A 53 -21.38 -10.60 -0.69
CA LYS A 53 -21.22 -11.13 -2.05
C LYS A 53 -19.75 -11.28 -2.45
N MET A 54 -18.90 -10.34 -2.07
CA MET A 54 -17.44 -10.44 -2.27
C MET A 54 -16.86 -11.66 -1.53
N ALA A 55 -17.27 -11.89 -0.27
CA ALA A 55 -16.85 -13.05 0.51
C ALA A 55 -17.31 -14.37 -0.16
N GLU A 56 -18.58 -14.46 -0.58
CA GLU A 56 -19.13 -15.62 -1.31
C GLU A 56 -18.32 -15.96 -2.57
N LEU A 57 -17.86 -14.94 -3.31
CA LEU A 57 -17.13 -15.10 -4.57
C LEU A 57 -15.60 -15.14 -4.40
N GLY A 58 -15.11 -15.05 -3.15
CA GLY A 58 -13.69 -14.95 -2.83
C GLY A 58 -13.00 -13.77 -3.52
N MET A 59 -13.70 -12.63 -3.70
CA MET A 59 -13.13 -11.39 -4.22
C MET A 59 -12.54 -10.56 -3.07
N PRO A 60 -11.23 -10.26 -3.05
CA PRO A 60 -10.62 -9.45 -2.00
C PRO A 60 -11.15 -8.01 -1.93
N LEU A 61 -11.21 -7.50 -0.71
CA LEU A 61 -11.41 -6.10 -0.37
C LEU A 61 -10.04 -5.47 -0.05
N CYS A 62 -9.56 -4.60 -0.93
CA CYS A 62 -8.39 -3.76 -0.68
C CYS A 62 -8.82 -2.53 0.11
N VAL A 63 -8.22 -2.25 1.26
CA VAL A 63 -8.69 -1.20 2.17
C VAL A 63 -7.63 -0.13 2.38
N HIS A 64 -7.97 1.12 2.06
CA HIS A 64 -7.25 2.27 2.60
C HIS A 64 -7.74 2.53 4.04
N GLY A 65 -7.01 2.02 5.02
CA GLY A 65 -7.48 1.92 6.40
C GLY A 65 -7.25 3.16 7.27
N GLU A 66 -7.82 4.31 6.94
CA GLU A 66 -7.76 5.52 7.78
C GLU A 66 -9.16 6.04 8.14
N ALA A 67 -9.37 6.37 9.42
CA ALA A 67 -10.58 7.07 9.85
C ALA A 67 -10.60 8.51 9.33
N THR A 68 -11.81 9.02 9.02
CA THR A 68 -11.97 10.35 8.41
C THR A 68 -12.60 11.38 9.35
N ASP A 69 -12.94 10.98 10.58
CA ASP A 69 -13.42 11.89 11.62
C ASP A 69 -12.41 13.03 11.84
N PRO A 70 -12.82 14.30 11.67
CA PRO A 70 -11.92 15.45 11.80
C PRO A 70 -11.37 15.65 13.22
N SER A 71 -11.95 15.01 14.24
CA SER A 71 -11.44 15.03 15.61
C SER A 71 -10.29 14.07 15.87
N ILE A 72 -10.05 13.11 14.97
CA ILE A 72 -8.96 12.13 15.09
C ILE A 72 -7.71 12.68 14.42
N ASP A 73 -6.62 12.75 15.19
CA ASP A 73 -5.31 13.18 14.70
C ASP A 73 -4.83 12.28 13.56
N ILE A 74 -4.23 12.87 12.53
CA ILE A 74 -3.77 12.16 11.33
C ILE A 74 -2.81 10.99 11.63
N PHE A 75 -2.04 11.06 12.72
CA PHE A 75 -1.15 9.98 13.12
C PHE A 75 -1.90 8.79 13.75
N ASP A 76 -3.12 9.00 14.26
CA ASP A 76 -3.93 7.99 14.95
C ASP A 76 -5.04 7.40 14.07
N ARG A 77 -5.30 7.98 12.89
CA ARG A 77 -6.38 7.55 11.97
C ARG A 77 -6.34 6.08 11.58
N GLU A 78 -5.15 5.54 11.30
CA GLU A 78 -4.99 4.13 10.94
C GLU A 78 -5.33 3.21 12.12
N ALA A 79 -4.81 3.51 13.31
CA ALA A 79 -5.10 2.73 14.51
C ALA A 79 -6.59 2.79 14.88
N ALA A 80 -7.20 3.98 14.81
CA ALA A 80 -8.63 4.16 15.07
C ALA A 80 -9.50 3.37 14.08
N PHE A 81 -9.10 3.32 12.81
CA PHE A 81 -9.80 2.55 11.78
C PHE A 81 -9.68 1.04 11.99
N VAL A 82 -8.49 0.56 12.37
CA VAL A 82 -8.28 -0.86 12.72
C VAL A 82 -9.25 -1.28 13.83
N GLU A 83 -9.36 -0.49 14.90
CA GLU A 83 -10.22 -0.80 16.04
C GLU A 83 -11.71 -0.68 15.72
N SER A 84 -12.12 0.40 15.05
CA SER A 84 -13.55 0.72 14.87
C SER A 84 -14.18 0.10 13.63
N VAL A 85 -13.40 -0.27 12.62
CA VAL A 85 -13.91 -0.78 11.33
C VAL A 85 -13.37 -2.17 11.01
N LEU A 86 -12.06 -2.36 10.94
CA LEU A 86 -11.49 -3.61 10.42
C LEU A 86 -11.71 -4.80 11.36
N LYS A 87 -11.51 -4.63 12.67
CA LYS A 87 -11.75 -5.70 13.64
C LYS A 87 -13.23 -6.14 13.66
N PRO A 88 -14.22 -5.23 13.76
CA PRO A 88 -15.63 -5.62 13.63
C PRO A 88 -15.96 -6.29 12.29
N LEU A 89 -15.49 -5.71 11.17
CA LEU A 89 -15.74 -6.29 9.84
C LEU A 89 -15.21 -7.73 9.74
N HIS A 90 -13.97 -7.97 10.20
CA HIS A 90 -13.37 -9.28 10.16
C HIS A 90 -14.10 -10.29 11.07
N ALA A 91 -14.60 -9.85 12.22
CA ALA A 91 -15.40 -10.68 13.11
C ALA A 91 -16.76 -11.05 12.49
N ASP A 92 -17.40 -10.11 11.79
CA ASP A 92 -18.72 -10.31 11.18
C ASP A 92 -18.65 -11.11 9.87
N LEU A 93 -17.58 -10.93 9.08
CA LEU A 93 -17.36 -11.58 7.79
C LEU A 93 -15.98 -12.27 7.74
N PRO A 94 -15.75 -13.35 8.51
CA PRO A 94 -14.44 -14.00 8.59
C PRO A 94 -13.98 -14.63 7.25
N GLU A 95 -14.91 -14.93 6.35
CA GLU A 95 -14.63 -15.45 5.00
C GLU A 95 -14.22 -14.36 4.00
N LEU A 96 -14.43 -13.08 4.32
CA LEU A 96 -14.02 -11.98 3.46
C LEU A 96 -12.49 -11.86 3.47
N LYS A 97 -11.88 -11.97 2.29
CA LYS A 97 -10.47 -11.61 2.12
C LYS A 97 -10.29 -10.10 2.24
N ILE A 98 -9.51 -9.65 3.20
CA ILE A 98 -9.18 -8.25 3.45
C ILE A 98 -7.69 -8.05 3.22
N ILE A 99 -7.34 -7.06 2.40
CA ILE A 99 -5.97 -6.56 2.23
C ILE A 99 -5.94 -5.18 2.84
N MET A 100 -5.27 -5.05 3.99
CA MET A 100 -4.98 -3.74 4.57
C MET A 100 -3.83 -3.14 3.75
N GLU A 101 -4.15 -2.18 2.88
CA GLU A 101 -3.17 -1.59 1.99
C GLU A 101 -2.19 -0.70 2.77
N HIS A 102 -0.97 -0.57 2.25
CA HIS A 102 0.05 0.41 2.63
C HIS A 102 0.13 0.67 4.15
N ILE A 103 0.27 -0.38 4.94
CA ILE A 103 0.24 -0.33 6.42
C ILE A 103 1.37 0.56 6.94
N THR A 104 1.07 1.41 7.91
CA THR A 104 2.04 2.39 8.43
C THR A 104 2.27 2.31 9.94
N THR A 105 1.41 1.59 10.66
CA THR A 105 1.43 1.50 12.13
C THR A 105 1.73 0.09 12.63
N LYS A 106 2.12 0.02 13.91
CA LYS A 106 2.30 -1.24 14.64
C LYS A 106 0.96 -1.98 14.77
N GLN A 107 -0.12 -1.24 14.98
CA GLN A 107 -1.48 -1.74 15.12
C GLN A 107 -1.97 -2.39 13.82
N GLY A 108 -1.69 -1.78 12.66
CA GLY A 108 -1.98 -2.39 11.37
C GLY A 108 -1.18 -3.68 11.13
N VAL A 109 0.10 -3.70 11.51
CA VAL A 109 0.92 -4.93 11.49
C VAL A 109 0.30 -6.02 12.37
N GLU A 110 -0.03 -5.70 13.62
CA GLU A 110 -0.65 -6.63 14.57
C GLU A 110 -2.00 -7.16 14.05
N PHE A 111 -2.80 -6.32 13.40
CA PHE A 111 -4.04 -6.75 12.76
C PHE A 111 -3.80 -7.83 11.70
N VAL A 112 -2.85 -7.63 10.78
CA VAL A 112 -2.56 -8.60 9.72
C VAL A 112 -1.92 -9.88 10.26
N LEU A 113 -1.00 -9.77 11.22
CA LEU A 113 -0.35 -10.94 11.80
C LEU A 113 -1.34 -11.83 12.57
N ASN A 114 -2.36 -11.23 13.21
CA ASN A 114 -3.37 -11.94 13.98
C ASN A 114 -4.65 -12.30 13.19
N GLY A 115 -4.89 -11.73 12.00
CA GLY A 115 -6.15 -11.87 11.25
C GLY A 115 -6.35 -13.18 10.46
N GLY A 116 -5.49 -14.18 10.66
CA GLY A 116 -5.63 -15.48 10.00
C GLY A 116 -5.41 -15.46 8.48
N ALA A 117 -5.91 -16.48 7.77
CA ALA A 117 -5.61 -16.70 6.35
C ALA A 117 -6.25 -15.66 5.41
N ASN A 118 -7.35 -15.05 5.82
CA ASN A 118 -8.12 -14.11 5.00
C ASN A 118 -7.72 -12.64 5.21
N VAL A 119 -6.74 -12.36 6.08
CA VAL A 119 -6.23 -11.00 6.29
C VAL A 119 -4.78 -10.92 5.84
N GLY A 120 -4.54 -10.11 4.80
CA GLY A 120 -3.23 -9.76 4.29
C GLY A 120 -2.98 -8.27 4.35
N GLY A 121 -1.79 -7.86 3.92
CA GLY A 121 -1.43 -6.46 3.86
C GLY A 121 -0.31 -6.16 2.89
N THR A 122 -0.30 -4.94 2.39
CA THR A 122 0.80 -4.40 1.60
C THR A 122 1.61 -3.41 2.43
N ILE A 123 2.91 -3.34 2.17
CA ILE A 123 3.79 -2.36 2.79
C ILE A 123 4.60 -1.70 1.69
N THR A 124 4.69 -0.38 1.72
CA THR A 124 5.34 0.43 0.67
C THR A 124 6.82 0.67 0.99
N PRO A 125 7.66 1.03 0.00
CA PRO A 125 9.07 1.26 0.27
C PRO A 125 9.30 2.48 1.18
N GLN A 126 8.54 3.57 0.98
CA GLN A 126 8.68 4.79 1.81
C GLN A 126 8.38 4.54 3.29
N HIS A 127 7.42 3.66 3.61
CA HIS A 127 7.07 3.32 4.99
C HIS A 127 8.07 2.36 5.65
N LEU A 128 8.84 1.59 4.88
CA LEU A 128 9.93 0.77 5.41
C LEU A 128 11.21 1.59 5.59
N MET A 129 11.52 2.49 4.66
CA MET A 129 12.74 3.30 4.67
C MET A 129 12.70 4.44 5.68
N TYR A 130 11.54 5.10 5.81
CA TYR A 130 11.45 6.39 6.48
C TYR A 130 10.43 6.39 7.61
N ASN A 131 10.68 7.29 8.57
CA ASN A 131 9.71 7.69 9.58
C ASN A 131 9.43 9.20 9.39
N ARG A 132 8.49 9.75 10.17
CA ARG A 132 8.05 11.14 10.05
C ARG A 132 9.15 12.20 10.21
N ASN A 133 10.31 11.86 10.77
CA ASN A 133 11.45 12.78 10.79
C ASN A 133 11.96 13.06 9.38
N GLN A 134 11.88 12.10 8.44
CA GLN A 134 12.24 12.34 7.05
C GLN A 134 11.39 13.46 6.44
N LEU A 135 10.09 13.50 6.79
CA LEU A 135 9.14 14.50 6.33
C LEU A 135 9.36 15.89 6.97
N LEU A 136 9.79 15.96 8.23
CA LEU A 136 9.67 17.19 9.05
C LEU A 136 11.01 17.79 9.54
N VAL A 137 12.07 16.99 9.71
CA VAL A 137 13.33 17.47 10.27
C VAL A 137 14.13 18.24 9.22
N GLY A 138 14.57 19.45 9.59
CA GLY A 138 15.31 20.36 8.71
C GLY A 138 14.44 21.14 7.73
N GLY A 139 13.11 20.99 7.82
CA GLY A 139 12.14 21.61 6.94
C GLY A 139 11.12 20.58 6.42
N LEU A 140 9.95 21.07 6.03
CA LEU A 140 8.91 20.23 5.42
C LEU A 140 9.39 19.75 4.04
N LYS A 141 9.43 18.43 3.84
CA LYS A 141 9.83 17.80 2.57
C LYS A 141 8.61 17.18 1.88
N PRO A 142 7.89 17.91 1.02
CA PRO A 142 6.58 17.49 0.51
C PRO A 142 6.61 16.20 -0.32
N HIS A 143 7.74 15.86 -0.94
CA HIS A 143 7.89 14.61 -1.71
C HIS A 143 7.82 13.33 -0.85
N PHE A 144 7.96 13.45 0.48
CA PHE A 144 7.71 12.37 1.45
C PHE A 144 6.30 12.39 2.06
N TYR A 145 5.48 13.41 1.74
CA TYR A 145 4.10 13.48 2.19
C TYR A 145 3.23 12.53 1.36
N CYS A 146 2.69 11.50 2.01
CA CYS A 146 1.76 10.51 1.49
C CYS A 146 0.70 10.18 2.54
N LEU A 147 -0.33 9.41 2.14
CA LEU A 147 -1.38 8.92 3.03
C LEU A 147 -1.45 7.39 2.93
N PRO A 148 -1.44 6.65 4.05
CA PRO A 148 -1.36 7.15 5.42
C PRO A 148 -0.01 7.83 5.70
N ILE A 149 0.01 8.81 6.61
CA ILE A 149 1.23 9.63 6.82
C ILE A 149 2.38 8.80 7.41
N LEU A 150 3.63 9.11 7.06
CA LEU A 150 4.81 8.55 7.74
C LEU A 150 4.64 8.67 9.27
N LYS A 151 4.91 7.58 10.00
CA LYS A 151 4.66 7.50 11.44
C LYS A 151 5.96 7.61 12.26
N ARG A 152 5.88 7.44 13.58
CA ARG A 152 7.06 7.39 14.48
C ARG A 152 7.94 6.17 14.16
N GLU A 153 9.21 6.23 14.59
CA GLU A 153 10.19 5.17 14.32
C GLU A 153 9.76 3.80 14.85
N GLU A 154 9.04 3.72 15.97
CA GLU A 154 8.52 2.45 16.52
C GLU A 154 7.60 1.72 15.53
N HIS A 155 6.85 2.47 14.72
CA HIS A 155 5.96 1.90 13.71
C HIS A 155 6.75 1.42 12.50
N ARG A 156 7.74 2.20 12.04
CA ARG A 156 8.66 1.76 10.98
C ARG A 156 9.37 0.46 11.38
N GLN A 157 9.84 0.36 12.62
CA GLN A 157 10.47 -0.85 13.14
C GLN A 157 9.51 -2.04 13.19
N ALA A 158 8.24 -1.82 13.52
CA ALA A 158 7.23 -2.88 13.45
C ALA A 158 7.03 -3.40 12.01
N LEU A 159 7.04 -2.52 11.01
CA LEU A 159 6.98 -2.91 9.59
C LEU A 159 8.22 -3.71 9.17
N ILE A 160 9.41 -3.28 9.59
CA ILE A 160 10.67 -4.00 9.34
C ILE A 160 10.62 -5.41 9.98
N GLN A 161 10.21 -5.51 11.24
CA GLN A 161 10.07 -6.80 11.92
C GLN A 161 9.05 -7.71 11.21
N ALA A 162 7.98 -7.13 10.68
CA ALA A 162 6.97 -7.85 9.93
C ALA A 162 7.54 -8.48 8.65
N ILE A 163 8.31 -7.73 7.84
CA ILE A 163 8.96 -8.32 6.64
C ILE A 163 10.06 -9.32 7.03
N GLN A 164 10.80 -9.07 8.12
CA GLN A 164 11.81 -9.98 8.63
C GLN A 164 11.23 -11.32 9.10
N SER A 165 9.96 -11.35 9.52
CA SER A 165 9.27 -12.59 9.92
C SER A 165 9.01 -13.55 8.75
N GLY A 166 8.99 -13.05 7.50
CA GLY A 166 8.60 -13.85 6.34
C GLY A 166 7.12 -14.21 6.31
N CYS A 167 6.26 -13.40 6.93
CA CYS A 167 4.81 -13.60 6.89
C CYS A 167 4.31 -13.66 5.44
N LYS A 168 3.74 -14.80 5.05
CA LYS A 168 3.24 -15.06 3.68
C LYS A 168 2.03 -14.21 3.27
N ARG A 169 1.48 -13.43 4.20
CA ARG A 169 0.32 -12.55 3.97
C ARG A 169 0.71 -11.08 3.87
N LEU A 170 2.01 -10.78 3.94
CA LEU A 170 2.58 -9.48 3.65
C LEU A 170 3.28 -9.54 2.30
N PHE A 171 2.95 -8.59 1.42
CA PHE A 171 3.49 -8.56 0.07
C PHE A 171 3.69 -7.13 -0.44
N LEU A 172 4.43 -7.02 -1.53
CA LEU A 172 4.78 -5.77 -2.18
C LEU A 172 3.52 -5.03 -2.66
N GLY A 173 3.39 -3.78 -2.21
CA GLY A 173 2.50 -2.79 -2.81
C GLY A 173 3.18 -1.43 -2.73
N THR A 174 3.52 -0.84 -3.88
CA THR A 174 4.35 0.38 -3.93
C THR A 174 3.59 1.60 -3.43
N ASP A 175 2.27 1.62 -3.66
CA ASP A 175 1.44 2.83 -3.60
C ASP A 175 2.13 4.00 -4.33
N SER A 176 2.74 3.70 -5.48
CA SER A 176 3.40 4.70 -6.30
C SER A 176 2.35 5.68 -6.81
N ALA A 177 2.40 6.90 -6.33
CA ALA A 177 1.40 7.94 -6.57
C ALA A 177 2.10 9.20 -7.11
N PRO A 178 2.39 9.23 -8.43
CA PRO A 178 3.06 10.36 -9.05
C PRO A 178 2.17 11.60 -9.03
N HIS A 179 2.76 12.72 -8.64
CA HIS A 179 2.18 14.04 -8.75
C HIS A 179 3.23 14.99 -9.32
N VAL A 180 2.80 15.85 -10.25
CA VAL A 180 3.69 16.86 -10.84
C VAL A 180 4.26 17.76 -9.75
N ARG A 181 5.52 18.19 -9.92
CA ARG A 181 6.29 18.92 -8.90
C ARG A 181 5.52 20.10 -8.32
N GLU A 182 4.80 20.86 -9.15
CA GLU A 182 4.06 22.06 -8.73
C GLU A 182 2.93 21.72 -7.75
N THR A 183 2.34 20.53 -7.84
CA THR A 183 1.29 20.07 -6.93
C THR A 183 1.83 19.50 -5.62
N LYS A 184 3.10 19.10 -5.58
CA LYS A 184 3.81 18.71 -4.37
C LYS A 184 4.39 19.92 -3.65
N GLU A 185 4.99 20.85 -4.38
CA GLU A 185 5.69 22.03 -3.87
C GLU A 185 4.76 23.26 -3.78
N CYS A 186 3.61 23.09 -3.11
CA CYS A 186 2.60 24.15 -2.98
C CYS A 186 2.01 24.24 -1.57
N LYS A 187 1.08 25.19 -1.36
CA LYS A 187 0.41 25.43 -0.08
C LYS A 187 -0.44 24.23 0.40
N LYS A 188 -0.95 23.43 -0.53
CA LYS A 188 -1.75 22.22 -0.27
C LYS A 188 -1.16 21.06 -1.05
N ALA A 189 -0.02 20.57 -0.59
CA ALA A 189 0.72 19.49 -1.24
C ALA A 189 -0.15 18.25 -1.43
N CYS A 190 -0.14 17.67 -2.64
CA CYS A 190 -0.76 16.37 -2.89
C CYS A 190 -0.05 15.25 -2.10
N ALA A 191 -0.82 14.31 -1.56
CA ALA A 191 -0.29 13.14 -0.87
C ALA A 191 0.08 12.05 -1.90
N GLY A 192 1.33 11.59 -1.87
CA GLY A 192 1.82 10.53 -2.74
C GLY A 192 3.34 10.55 -2.89
N CYS A 193 3.95 9.37 -2.93
CA CYS A 193 5.38 9.20 -3.21
C CYS A 193 5.52 8.49 -4.55
N PHE A 194 6.46 8.94 -5.38
CA PHE A 194 6.69 8.31 -6.68
C PHE A 194 7.84 7.30 -6.59
N SER A 195 7.52 6.01 -6.65
CA SER A 195 8.48 4.91 -6.40
C SER A 195 8.56 3.87 -7.52
N GLU A 196 7.68 3.93 -8.52
CA GLU A 196 7.49 2.86 -9.53
C GLU A 196 8.80 2.44 -10.22
N PHE A 197 9.56 3.40 -10.75
CA PHE A 197 10.73 3.16 -11.60
C PHE A 197 11.93 2.48 -10.93
N LEU A 198 11.96 2.43 -9.60
CA LEU A 198 13.03 1.78 -8.85
C LEU A 198 12.49 0.91 -7.71
N SER A 199 11.24 0.46 -7.84
CA SER A 199 10.51 -0.20 -6.75
C SER A 199 11.24 -1.46 -6.25
N LEU A 200 11.68 -2.34 -7.15
CA LEU A 200 12.42 -3.55 -6.79
C LEU A 200 13.78 -3.25 -6.16
N GLU A 201 14.49 -2.25 -6.66
CA GLU A 201 15.76 -1.79 -6.13
C GLU A 201 15.62 -1.20 -4.72
N LEU A 202 14.55 -0.43 -4.47
CA LEU A 202 14.22 0.07 -3.13
C LEU A 202 14.02 -1.09 -2.14
N TYR A 203 13.19 -2.07 -2.49
CA TYR A 203 12.98 -3.23 -1.62
C TYR A 203 14.25 -4.06 -1.44
N ALA A 204 15.09 -4.20 -2.47
CA ALA A 204 16.37 -4.90 -2.32
C ALA A 204 17.30 -4.21 -1.33
N GLU A 205 17.45 -2.88 -1.39
CA GLU A 205 18.20 -2.13 -0.38
C GLU A 205 17.62 -2.29 1.02
N ILE A 206 16.29 -2.20 1.16
CA ILE A 206 15.59 -2.34 2.43
C ILE A 206 15.85 -3.74 3.02
N PHE A 207 15.60 -4.79 2.24
CA PHE A 207 15.70 -6.17 2.72
C PHE A 207 17.17 -6.55 3.00
N GLU A 208 18.12 -6.10 2.18
CA GLU A 208 19.54 -6.28 2.45
C GLU A 208 19.99 -5.55 3.72
N ALA A 209 19.63 -4.28 3.89
CA ALA A 209 20.01 -3.48 5.05
C ALA A 209 19.45 -4.03 6.37
N ASN A 210 18.35 -4.80 6.31
CA ASN A 210 17.72 -5.43 7.46
C ASN A 210 18.00 -6.94 7.56
N GLY A 211 18.96 -7.46 6.79
CA GLY A 211 19.43 -8.85 6.89
C GLY A 211 18.37 -9.90 6.54
N CYS A 212 17.43 -9.58 5.65
CA CYS A 212 16.36 -10.47 5.22
C CYS A 212 16.19 -10.53 3.69
N LEU A 213 17.28 -10.34 2.94
CA LEU A 213 17.27 -10.38 1.47
C LEU A 213 16.73 -11.70 0.90
N ASP A 214 16.93 -12.82 1.62
CA ASP A 214 16.37 -14.14 1.32
C ASP A 214 14.83 -14.18 1.27
N LYS A 215 14.16 -13.19 1.86
CA LYS A 215 12.69 -13.08 1.90
C LYS A 215 12.11 -12.19 0.79
N LEU A 216 12.96 -11.51 0.03
CA LEU A 216 12.52 -10.51 -0.95
C LEU A 216 11.66 -11.14 -2.06
N GLU A 217 12.07 -12.30 -2.59
CA GLU A 217 11.33 -12.99 -3.66
C GLU A 217 9.91 -13.35 -3.22
N ALA A 218 9.77 -13.97 -2.05
CA ALA A 218 8.46 -14.31 -1.50
C ALA A 218 7.57 -13.07 -1.33
N PHE A 219 8.13 -11.98 -0.78
CA PHE A 219 7.41 -10.72 -0.57
C PHE A 219 7.00 -10.04 -1.90
N ALA A 220 7.89 -10.04 -2.90
CA ALA A 220 7.71 -9.30 -4.15
C ALA A 220 6.92 -10.06 -5.22
N ALA A 221 7.00 -11.39 -5.26
CA ALA A 221 6.49 -12.19 -6.38
C ALA A 221 5.54 -13.32 -5.98
N GLU A 222 5.64 -13.87 -4.76
CA GLU A 222 4.89 -15.07 -4.39
C GLU A 222 3.65 -14.78 -3.53
N ASN A 223 3.85 -14.10 -2.40
CA ASN A 223 2.85 -13.92 -1.36
C ASN A 223 1.57 -13.26 -1.89
N GLY A 224 1.73 -12.25 -2.76
CA GLY A 224 0.60 -11.58 -3.41
C GLY A 224 -0.16 -12.52 -4.35
N ALA A 225 0.54 -13.22 -5.26
CA ALA A 225 -0.08 -14.17 -6.17
C ALA A 225 -0.88 -15.25 -5.41
N ASP A 226 -0.27 -15.82 -4.37
CA ASP A 226 -0.90 -16.82 -3.51
C ASP A 226 -2.15 -16.26 -2.80
N PHE A 227 -2.10 -15.05 -2.23
CA PHE A 227 -3.23 -14.44 -1.54
C PHE A 227 -4.41 -14.15 -2.47
N TYR A 228 -4.13 -13.61 -3.66
CA TYR A 228 -5.12 -13.36 -4.70
C TYR A 228 -5.64 -14.65 -5.37
N GLY A 229 -4.95 -15.79 -5.18
CA GLY A 229 -5.28 -17.05 -5.84
C GLY A 229 -4.94 -17.06 -7.33
N LEU A 230 -3.86 -16.38 -7.70
CA LEU A 230 -3.35 -16.26 -9.06
C LEU A 230 -2.09 -17.12 -9.24
N PRO A 231 -1.79 -17.58 -10.47
CA PRO A 231 -0.54 -18.25 -10.75
C PRO A 231 0.64 -17.31 -10.46
N ARG A 232 1.73 -17.88 -9.93
CA ARG A 232 3.01 -17.17 -9.80
C ARG A 232 3.61 -16.98 -11.20
N ASN A 233 4.40 -15.92 -11.37
CA ASN A 233 5.15 -15.72 -12.60
C ASN A 233 6.23 -16.81 -12.75
N GLU A 234 6.47 -17.25 -13.98
CA GLU A 234 7.55 -18.18 -14.33
C GLU A 234 8.82 -17.46 -14.82
N GLU A 235 8.68 -16.20 -15.21
CA GLU A 235 9.78 -15.34 -15.63
C GLU A 235 10.51 -14.75 -14.42
N PHE A 236 11.77 -14.39 -14.64
CA PHE A 236 12.65 -13.87 -13.61
C PHE A 236 13.22 -12.52 -14.03
N VAL A 237 13.32 -11.62 -13.06
CA VAL A 237 14.09 -10.38 -13.14
C VAL A 237 15.41 -10.56 -12.39
N GLU A 238 16.44 -9.81 -12.77
CA GLU A 238 17.74 -9.85 -12.11
C GLU A 238 18.06 -8.48 -11.51
N LEU A 239 18.47 -8.49 -10.24
CA LEU A 239 18.94 -7.32 -9.53
C LEU A 239 20.45 -7.44 -9.33
N GLU A 240 21.20 -6.53 -9.94
CA GLU A 240 22.65 -6.46 -9.83
C GLU A 240 23.04 -5.51 -8.68
N ARG A 241 24.02 -5.89 -7.86
CA ARG A 241 24.66 -4.99 -6.89
C ARG A 241 25.53 -3.98 -7.60
N LYS A 242 24.90 -2.92 -8.09
CA LYS A 242 25.54 -1.89 -8.90
C LYS A 242 25.08 -0.52 -8.46
N GLU A 243 26.04 0.30 -8.05
CA GLU A 243 25.75 1.67 -7.67
C GLU A 243 25.35 2.51 -8.87
N TRP A 244 24.29 3.29 -8.71
CA TRP A 244 23.85 4.27 -9.71
C TRP A 244 23.13 5.44 -9.05
N LYS A 245 23.14 6.59 -9.71
CA LYS A 245 22.49 7.81 -9.20
C LYS A 245 21.06 7.89 -9.72
N VAL A 246 20.08 8.04 -8.83
CA VAL A 246 18.68 8.28 -9.21
C VAL A 246 18.58 9.67 -9.85
N PRO A 247 17.90 9.81 -11.01
CA PRO A 247 17.60 11.10 -11.61
C PRO A 247 16.90 12.04 -10.62
N GLU A 248 17.19 13.34 -10.71
CA GLU A 248 16.53 14.37 -9.88
C GLU A 248 15.02 14.48 -10.19
N SER A 249 14.63 14.12 -11.42
CA SER A 249 13.24 14.09 -11.87
C SER A 249 13.08 13.30 -13.17
N TYR A 250 11.84 12.95 -13.49
CA TYR A 250 11.43 12.39 -14.78
C TYR A 250 10.41 13.30 -15.47
N GLU A 251 10.38 13.30 -16.81
CA GLU A 251 9.35 13.98 -17.60
C GLU A 251 7.98 13.34 -17.35
N PHE A 252 6.94 14.17 -17.24
CA PHE A 252 5.57 13.74 -17.01
C PHE A 252 4.59 14.69 -17.71
N GLY A 253 4.31 14.40 -18.98
CA GLY A 253 3.60 15.34 -19.86
C GLY A 253 4.39 16.63 -20.03
N ASP A 254 3.73 17.78 -19.81
CA ASP A 254 4.36 19.10 -19.89
C ASP A 254 5.03 19.54 -18.56
N SER A 255 5.13 18.65 -17.58
CA SER A 255 5.76 18.90 -16.28
C SER A 255 6.75 17.78 -15.91
N VAL A 256 7.19 17.73 -14.66
CA VAL A 256 8.11 16.74 -14.11
C VAL A 256 7.58 16.14 -12.82
N VAL A 257 7.95 14.89 -12.57
CA VAL A 257 7.73 14.19 -11.30
C VAL A 257 9.06 13.95 -10.60
N VAL A 258 9.06 14.03 -9.27
CA VAL A 258 10.25 13.82 -8.44
C VAL A 258 10.16 12.43 -7.80
N PRO A 259 11.07 11.49 -8.13
CA PRO A 259 11.05 10.15 -7.56
C PRO A 259 11.49 10.13 -6.10
N LEU A 260 11.13 9.08 -5.38
CA LEU A 260 11.74 8.74 -4.10
C LEU A 260 13.26 8.55 -4.33
N LYS A 261 14.07 9.04 -3.38
CA LYS A 261 15.54 9.07 -3.49
C LYS A 261 16.09 9.89 -4.67
N ALA A 262 15.33 10.85 -5.23
CA ALA A 262 15.82 11.77 -6.25
C ALA A 262 17.21 12.34 -5.91
N GLY A 263 18.17 12.18 -6.83
CA GLY A 263 19.53 12.66 -6.66
C GLY A 263 20.42 11.82 -5.72
N GLU A 264 19.89 10.80 -5.06
CA GLU A 264 20.66 9.91 -4.18
C GLU A 264 21.26 8.73 -4.95
N MET A 265 22.18 8.02 -4.29
CA MET A 265 22.73 6.75 -4.80
C MET A 265 21.83 5.58 -4.41
N MET A 266 21.58 4.70 -5.37
CA MET A 266 21.09 3.33 -5.18
C MET A 266 22.26 2.35 -5.26
N ARG A 267 22.14 1.19 -4.59
CA ARG A 267 23.11 0.09 -4.52
C ARG A 267 22.71 -1.13 -5.35
N TRP A 268 21.43 -1.22 -5.69
CA TRP A 268 20.87 -2.26 -6.53
C TRP A 268 20.34 -1.64 -7.81
N LYS A 269 20.43 -2.39 -8.91
CA LYS A 269 19.91 -2.01 -10.21
C LYS A 269 19.20 -3.21 -10.84
N CYS A 270 17.95 -3.04 -11.27
CA CYS A 270 17.29 -4.02 -12.12
C CYS A 270 17.94 -3.99 -13.50
N VAL A 271 18.40 -5.15 -13.98
CA VAL A 271 19.01 -5.30 -15.29
C VAL A 271 18.02 -5.96 -16.24
N GLU A 272 17.83 -5.36 -17.41
CA GLU A 272 17.10 -6.02 -18.49
C GLU A 272 17.89 -7.25 -18.93
N ARG A 273 17.21 -8.39 -19.07
CA ARG A 273 17.80 -9.57 -19.70
C ARG A 273 17.87 -9.28 -21.20
N GLU A 274 19.09 -9.27 -21.75
CA GLU A 274 19.34 -9.28 -23.20
C GLU A 274 18.73 -10.50 -23.88
#